data_AF-A0A1P8LXR6-F1
#
_entry.id   AF-A0A1P8LXR6-F1
#
_cell.length_a   1.000
_cell.length_b   1.000
_cell.length_c   1.000
_cell.angle_alpha   90.00
_cell.angle_beta   90.00
_cell.angle_gamma   90.00
#
_symmetry.space_group_name_H-M   'P 1'
#
loop_
_entity.id
_entity.type
_entity.pdbx_description
1 polymer ?
#
loop_
_entity_poly.entity_id
_entity_poly.type
_entity_poly.pdbx_seq_one_letter_code
_entity_poly.pdbx_strand_id
1 'polypeptide(L)'
;MDILRWLFEAQIPVGGSVLILREVLGNIFGLASALGGMRRKVWAWPVGIAGNLLLLTVFVGNVFGSATPATLWGQAGRQVMFIIVAVYGWQRWQQSRRAAGTSTAIAPAWASTRTRVALVLALAAGTAALTPLFDSLGSYPPVWADAWTFTGSLLATYGMARGWTEFWLIWVAVDIVGVPLLFSAGYYASAFMYLFYGFFTLAGFIVWWRASRTQARTAASAVKIETAFPDPAVSK
;
A
#
# COMPACT_ATOMS: atom_id res chain seq x y z
N MET A 1 -28.61 -12.14 17.48
CA MET A 1 -27.73 -10.96 17.40
C MET A 1 -26.58 -11.33 16.49
N ASP A 2 -26.62 -10.90 15.23
CA ASP A 2 -25.58 -11.24 14.25
C ASP A 2 -24.22 -10.70 14.72
N ILE A 3 -23.22 -11.57 14.82
CA ILE A 3 -21.82 -11.20 15.09
C ILE A 3 -21.36 -10.05 14.18
N LEU A 4 -21.84 -10.01 12.94
CA LEU A 4 -21.56 -8.97 11.97
C LEU A 4 -22.13 -7.60 12.39
N ARG A 5 -23.32 -7.55 13.00
CA ARG A 5 -23.91 -6.31 13.54
C ARG A 5 -23.18 -5.86 14.80
N TRP A 6 -22.82 -6.78 15.70
CA TRP A 6 -22.03 -6.44 16.89
C TRP A 6 -20.66 -5.89 16.53
N LEU A 7 -19.97 -6.47 15.54
CA LEU A 7 -18.68 -5.98 15.04
C LEU A 7 -18.80 -4.55 14.43
N PHE A 8 -19.99 -4.19 13.97
CA PHE A 8 -20.28 -2.95 13.25
C PHE A 8 -20.69 -1.80 14.17
N GLU A 9 -21.54 -2.08 15.16
CA GLU A 9 -22.06 -1.10 16.10
C GLU A 9 -21.18 -0.93 17.34
N ALA A 10 -20.16 -1.77 17.51
CA ALA A 10 -19.19 -1.64 18.59
C ALA A 10 -18.41 -0.32 18.44
N GLN A 11 -18.80 0.64 19.27
CA GLN A 11 -18.22 1.96 19.39
C GLN A 11 -17.32 1.98 20.62
N ILE A 12 -16.07 2.39 20.44
CA ILE A 12 -15.16 2.68 21.55
C ILE A 12 -15.13 4.20 21.72
N PRO A 13 -15.71 4.76 22.78
CA PRO A 13 -15.65 6.20 23.03
C PRO A 13 -14.23 6.59 23.40
N VAL A 14 -13.61 7.49 22.62
CA VAL A 14 -12.27 8.03 22.88
C VAL A 14 -12.30 9.54 22.72
N GLY A 15 -12.08 10.27 23.81
CA GLY A 15 -11.85 11.73 23.79
C GLY A 15 -12.95 12.55 23.10
N GLY A 16 -14.24 12.18 23.28
CA GLY A 16 -15.37 12.87 22.66
C GLY A 16 -15.69 12.45 21.21
N SER A 17 -14.95 11.49 20.65
CA SER A 17 -15.21 10.88 19.34
C SER A 17 -15.49 9.38 19.49
N VAL A 18 -16.20 8.82 18.51
CA VAL A 18 -16.51 7.38 18.44
C VAL A 18 -15.53 6.70 17.51
N LEU A 19 -14.72 5.77 18.02
CA LEU A 19 -13.92 4.86 17.19
C LEU A 19 -14.78 3.65 16.82
N ILE A 20 -14.94 3.40 15.53
CA ILE A 20 -15.70 2.27 15.04
C ILE A 20 -14.76 1.05 15.02
N LEU A 21 -15.17 -0.07 15.62
CA LEU A 21 -14.34 -1.28 15.70
C LEU A 21 -13.78 -1.73 14.34
N ARG A 22 -14.53 -1.53 13.25
CA ARG A 22 -14.08 -1.80 11.88
C ARG A 22 -12.83 -1.01 11.47
N GLU A 23 -12.71 0.24 11.90
CA GLU A 23 -11.55 1.07 11.61
C GLU A 23 -10.36 0.55 12.40
N VAL A 24 -10.55 0.23 13.69
CA VAL A 24 -9.51 -0.38 14.53
C VAL A 24 -8.99 -1.68 13.91
N LEU A 25 -9.89 -2.58 13.49
CA LEU A 25 -9.49 -3.83 12.83
C LEU A 25 -8.77 -3.57 11.51
N GLY A 26 -9.31 -2.68 10.66
CA GLY A 26 -8.67 -2.28 9.40
C GLY A 26 -7.25 -1.75 9.62
N ASN A 27 -7.04 -0.95 10.65
CA ASN A 27 -5.73 -0.40 11.02
C ASN A 27 -4.76 -1.45 11.55
N ILE A 28 -5.25 -2.42 12.34
CA ILE A 28 -4.43 -3.53 12.83
C ILE A 28 -3.95 -4.38 11.65
N PHE A 29 -4.84 -4.79 10.76
CA PHE A 29 -4.48 -5.55 9.56
C PHE A 29 -3.57 -4.75 8.62
N GLY A 30 -3.89 -3.46 8.40
CA GLY A 30 -3.09 -2.55 7.59
C GLY A 30 -1.67 -2.39 8.13
N LEU A 31 -1.52 -2.09 9.42
CA LEU A 31 -0.21 -1.94 10.07
C LEU A 31 0.58 -3.25 10.08
N ALA A 32 -0.08 -4.39 10.36
CA ALA A 32 0.56 -5.69 10.34
C ALA A 32 1.09 -6.03 8.93
N SER A 33 0.27 -5.80 7.89
CA SER A 33 0.68 -5.97 6.49
C SER A 33 1.84 -5.04 6.14
N ALA A 34 1.75 -3.76 6.50
CA ALA A 34 2.78 -2.77 6.23
C ALA A 34 4.12 -3.10 6.93
N LEU A 35 4.07 -3.59 8.17
CA LEU A 35 5.25 -4.03 8.91
C LEU A 35 5.87 -5.29 8.30
N GLY A 36 5.04 -6.24 7.87
CA GLY A 36 5.48 -7.40 7.10
C GLY A 36 6.17 -6.99 5.79
N GLY A 37 5.60 -6.01 5.09
CA GLY A 37 6.13 -5.44 3.85
C GLY A 37 7.48 -4.74 4.08
N MET A 38 7.58 -3.92 5.13
CA MET A 38 8.84 -3.30 5.56
C MET A 38 9.92 -4.35 5.83
N ARG A 39 9.55 -5.45 6.50
CA ARG A 39 10.45 -6.58 6.78
C ARG A 39 10.64 -7.54 5.60
N ARG A 40 10.05 -7.26 4.43
CA ARG A 40 10.17 -8.06 3.19
C ARG A 40 9.71 -9.51 3.37
N LYS A 41 8.66 -9.72 4.18
CA LYS A 41 8.08 -11.03 4.47
C LYS A 41 6.84 -11.29 3.61
N VAL A 42 6.75 -12.49 3.03
CA VAL A 42 5.64 -12.89 2.14
C VAL A 42 4.28 -12.87 2.84
N TRP A 43 4.24 -13.11 4.17
CA TRP A 43 2.99 -13.12 4.94
C TRP A 43 2.30 -11.76 4.98
N ALA A 44 2.99 -10.67 4.65
CA ALA A 44 2.40 -9.33 4.53
C ALA A 44 1.18 -9.31 3.61
N TRP A 45 1.25 -10.06 2.50
CA TRP A 45 0.19 -10.10 1.50
C TRP A 45 -1.09 -10.81 1.98
N PRO A 46 -1.06 -12.06 2.48
CA PRO A 46 -2.28 -12.70 2.98
C PRO A 46 -2.91 -11.96 4.17
N VAL A 47 -2.10 -11.32 5.04
CA VAL A 47 -2.64 -10.47 6.12
C VAL A 47 -3.37 -9.25 5.55
N GLY A 48 -2.81 -8.59 4.54
CA GLY A 48 -3.46 -7.47 3.85
C GLY A 48 -4.74 -7.91 3.13
N ILE A 49 -4.73 -9.05 2.43
CA ILE A 49 -5.91 -9.60 1.75
C ILE A 49 -7.02 -9.91 2.76
N ALA A 50 -6.70 -10.56 3.88
CA ALA A 50 -7.67 -10.84 4.93
C ALA A 50 -8.28 -9.56 5.51
N GLY A 51 -7.46 -8.53 5.75
CA GLY A 51 -7.92 -7.21 6.18
C GLY A 51 -8.88 -6.56 5.17
N ASN A 52 -8.50 -6.51 3.89
CA ASN A 52 -9.33 -5.92 2.84
C ASN A 52 -10.62 -6.70 2.60
N LEU A 53 -10.59 -8.04 2.70
CA LEU A 53 -11.79 -8.88 2.61
C LEU A 53 -12.74 -8.63 3.78
N LEU A 54 -12.23 -8.50 5.00
CA LEU A 54 -13.02 -8.14 6.18
C LEU A 54 -13.66 -6.75 6.00
N LEU A 55 -12.90 -5.77 5.49
CA LEU A 55 -13.45 -4.45 5.22
C LEU A 55 -14.49 -4.50 4.08
N LEU A 56 -14.26 -5.31 3.04
CA LEU A 56 -15.20 -5.50 1.93
C LEU A 56 -16.52 -6.12 2.39
N THR A 57 -16.50 -7.14 3.25
CA THR A 57 -17.73 -7.76 3.78
C THR A 57 -18.54 -6.76 4.61
N VAL A 58 -17.88 -5.81 5.29
CA VAL A 58 -18.55 -4.71 5.99
C VAL A 58 -19.25 -3.77 5.02
N PHE A 59 -18.65 -3.43 3.87
CA PHE A 59 -19.31 -2.59 2.86
C PHE A 59 -20.49 -3.32 2.19
N VAL A 60 -20.35 -4.60 1.86
CA VAL A 60 -21.41 -5.41 1.27
C VAL A 60 -22.56 -5.65 2.27
N GLY A 61 -22.26 -5.86 3.55
CA GLY A 61 -23.28 -5.98 4.60
C GLY A 61 -24.12 -4.70 4.77
N ASN A 62 -23.54 -3.55 4.46
CA ASN A 62 -24.21 -2.24 4.50
C ASN A 62 -25.05 -1.94 3.24
N VAL A 63 -24.89 -2.68 2.14
CA VAL A 63 -25.78 -2.59 0.97
C VAL A 63 -27.22 -2.99 1.34
N PHE A 64 -27.39 -3.74 2.43
CA PHE A 64 -28.68 -4.09 3.03
C PHE A 64 -29.08 -3.18 4.22
N GLY A 65 -28.33 -2.10 4.47
CA GLY A 65 -28.52 -1.15 5.57
C GLY A 65 -28.52 0.32 5.10
N SER A 66 -28.84 1.24 6.02
CA SER A 66 -29.15 2.66 5.81
C SER A 66 -27.99 3.58 5.38
N ALA A 67 -27.01 3.08 4.61
CA ALA A 67 -25.95 3.90 4.04
C ALA A 67 -26.30 4.34 2.61
N THR A 68 -26.04 5.61 2.29
CA THR A 68 -26.28 6.17 0.95
C THR A 68 -25.48 5.39 -0.10
N PRO A 69 -26.10 4.88 -1.19
CA PRO A 69 -25.44 3.98 -2.15
C PRO A 69 -24.14 4.52 -2.75
N ALA A 70 -24.06 5.83 -2.97
CA ALA A 70 -22.94 6.49 -3.65
C ALA A 70 -21.59 6.34 -2.91
N THR A 71 -21.57 6.48 -1.58
CA THR A 71 -20.33 6.38 -0.78
C THR A 71 -19.81 4.94 -0.66
N LEU A 72 -20.69 3.94 -0.86
CA LEU A 72 -20.36 2.53 -0.76
C LEU A 72 -19.55 2.03 -1.97
N TRP A 73 -19.87 2.49 -3.19
CA TRP A 73 -19.24 2.00 -4.42
C TRP A 73 -17.78 2.42 -4.55
N GLY A 74 -17.45 3.68 -4.23
CA GLY A 74 -16.07 4.17 -4.26
C GLY A 74 -15.17 3.41 -3.28
N GLN A 75 -15.67 3.15 -2.06
CA GLN A 75 -14.93 2.42 -1.04
C GLN A 75 -14.79 0.93 -1.35
N ALA A 76 -15.87 0.27 -1.80
CA ALA A 76 -15.81 -1.13 -2.25
C ALA A 76 -14.84 -1.30 -3.42
N GLY A 77 -14.83 -0.37 -4.38
CA GLY A 77 -13.88 -0.34 -5.49
C GLY A 77 -12.42 -0.27 -5.02
N ARG A 78 -12.11 0.54 -3.99
CA ARG A 78 -10.77 0.59 -3.38
C ARG A 78 -10.37 -0.78 -2.81
N GLN A 79 -11.28 -1.42 -2.06
CA GLN A 79 -10.99 -2.72 -1.43
C GLN A 79 -10.72 -3.80 -2.48
N VAL A 80 -11.56 -3.88 -3.52
CA VAL A 80 -11.39 -4.83 -4.64
C VAL A 80 -10.05 -4.58 -5.34
N MET A 81 -9.70 -3.33 -5.63
CA MET A 81 -8.42 -2.97 -6.22
C MET A 81 -7.23 -3.44 -5.37
N PHE A 82 -7.25 -3.17 -4.06
CA PHE A 82 -6.19 -3.65 -3.17
C PHE A 82 -6.08 -5.18 -3.14
N ILE A 83 -7.21 -5.90 -3.12
CA ILE A 83 -7.21 -7.37 -3.13
C ILE A 83 -6.57 -7.90 -4.41
N ILE A 84 -6.96 -7.39 -5.58
CA ILE A 84 -6.42 -7.83 -6.88
C ILE A 84 -4.90 -7.64 -6.93
N VAL A 85 -4.42 -6.45 -6.56
CA VAL A 85 -2.98 -6.14 -6.60
C VAL A 85 -2.23 -6.92 -5.51
N ALA A 86 -2.86 -7.16 -4.36
CA ALA A 86 -2.26 -7.94 -3.29
C ALA A 86 -2.11 -9.43 -3.66
N VAL A 87 -3.06 -10.01 -4.40
CA VAL A 87 -2.93 -11.37 -4.95
C VAL A 87 -1.76 -11.44 -5.94
N TYR A 88 -1.65 -10.46 -6.84
CA TYR A 88 -0.49 -10.35 -7.75
C TYR A 88 0.83 -10.25 -6.97
N GLY A 89 0.89 -9.38 -5.96
CA GLY A 89 2.06 -9.19 -5.10
C GLY A 89 2.45 -10.47 -4.36
N TRP A 90 1.47 -11.20 -3.84
CA TRP A 90 1.69 -12.48 -3.17
C TRP A 90 2.33 -13.50 -4.11
N GLN A 91 1.73 -13.72 -5.29
CA GLN A 91 2.24 -14.68 -6.26
C GLN A 91 3.69 -14.36 -6.65
N ARG A 92 3.96 -13.08 -6.94
CA ARG A 92 5.29 -12.59 -7.33
C ARG A 92 6.34 -12.76 -6.23
N TRP A 93 6.00 -12.44 -4.98
CA TRP A 93 6.90 -12.58 -3.84
C TRP A 93 7.14 -14.05 -3.48
N GLN A 94 6.13 -14.91 -3.69
CA GLN A 94 6.27 -16.35 -3.48
C GLN A 94 7.17 -16.99 -4.54
N GLN A 95 7.06 -16.59 -5.81
CA GLN A 95 7.97 -17.01 -6.88
C GLN A 95 9.40 -16.55 -6.60
N SER A 96 9.59 -15.29 -6.23
CA SER A 96 10.91 -14.72 -5.90
C SER A 96 11.57 -15.43 -4.71
N ARG A 97 10.79 -15.73 -3.66
CA ARG A 97 11.27 -16.51 -2.50
C ARG A 97 11.70 -17.93 -2.88
N ARG A 98 10.94 -18.60 -3.76
CA ARG A 98 11.27 -19.96 -4.23
C ARG A 98 12.55 -19.97 -5.07
N ALA A 99 12.76 -18.96 -5.90
CA ALA A 99 13.95 -18.86 -6.76
C ALA A 99 15.23 -18.50 -6.00
N ALA A 100 15.15 -17.63 -4.98
CA ALA A 100 16.32 -17.12 -4.27
C ALA A 100 16.80 -18.02 -3.11
N GLY A 101 15.99 -18.97 -2.63
CA GLY A 101 16.33 -19.82 -1.48
C GLY A 101 16.52 -19.08 -0.14
N THR A 102 16.29 -17.76 -0.09
CA THR A 102 16.54 -16.90 1.07
C THR A 102 15.28 -16.57 1.89
N SER A 103 15.49 -16.15 3.14
CA SER A 103 14.44 -15.78 4.09
C SER A 103 13.75 -14.42 3.82
N THR A 104 14.31 -13.61 2.90
CA THR A 104 13.70 -12.36 2.41
C THR A 104 13.14 -12.58 1.02
N ALA A 105 11.88 -12.20 0.80
CA ALA A 105 11.14 -12.51 -0.42
C ALA A 105 11.65 -11.73 -1.64
N ILE A 106 12.11 -10.49 -1.43
CA ILE A 106 12.54 -9.57 -2.49
C ILE A 106 13.75 -8.75 -2.04
N ALA A 107 14.66 -8.50 -2.98
CA ALA A 107 15.75 -7.53 -2.89
C ALA A 107 15.22 -6.13 -3.26
N PRO A 108 15.23 -5.14 -2.33
CA PRO A 108 14.92 -3.75 -2.65
C PRO A 108 15.81 -3.21 -3.76
N ALA A 109 15.19 -2.73 -4.83
CA ALA A 109 15.86 -2.04 -5.91
C ALA A 109 15.24 -0.66 -6.10
N TRP A 110 15.98 0.23 -6.74
CA TRP A 110 15.41 1.46 -7.29
C TRP A 110 14.90 1.17 -8.69
N ALA A 111 13.73 1.72 -9.03
CA ALA A 111 13.20 1.67 -10.38
C ALA A 111 14.11 2.47 -11.33
N SER A 112 14.13 2.07 -12.61
CA SER A 112 14.86 2.79 -13.65
C SER A 112 14.28 4.21 -13.85
N THR A 113 15.06 5.15 -14.36
CA THR A 113 14.57 6.51 -14.67
C THR A 113 13.33 6.49 -15.56
N ARG A 114 13.30 5.62 -16.58
CA ARG A 114 12.13 5.44 -17.45
C ARG A 114 10.90 4.98 -16.66
N THR A 115 11.09 4.03 -15.74
CA THR A 115 10.01 3.54 -14.87
C THR A 115 9.53 4.63 -13.92
N ARG A 116 10.42 5.47 -13.37
CA ARG A 116 10.03 6.60 -12.49
C ARG A 116 9.19 7.62 -13.23
N VAL A 117 9.61 8.01 -14.43
CA VAL A 117 8.83 8.89 -15.30
C VAL A 117 7.47 8.27 -15.62
N ALA A 118 7.44 6.97 -15.96
CA ALA A 118 6.19 6.25 -16.19
C ALA A 118 5.28 6.22 -14.95
N LEU A 119 5.82 6.07 -13.74
CA LEU A 119 5.05 6.10 -12.49
C LEU A 119 4.43 7.47 -12.25
N VAL A 120 5.18 8.55 -12.46
CA VAL A 120 4.67 9.93 -12.31
C VAL A 120 3.59 10.22 -13.35
N LEU A 121 3.83 9.85 -14.61
CA LEU A 121 2.85 10.02 -15.68
C LEU A 121 1.60 9.17 -15.43
N ALA A 122 1.75 7.93 -14.97
CA ALA A 122 0.63 7.07 -14.62
C ALA A 122 -0.16 7.61 -13.43
N LEU A 123 0.50 8.23 -12.46
CA LEU A 123 -0.18 8.88 -11.33
C LEU A 123 -1.00 10.07 -11.80
N ALA A 124 -0.42 10.96 -12.59
CA ALA A 124 -1.11 12.13 -13.13
C ALA A 124 -2.25 11.75 -14.08
N ALA A 125 -1.98 10.89 -15.06
CA ALA A 125 -2.96 10.44 -16.04
C ALA A 125 -4.07 9.59 -15.41
N GLY A 126 -3.72 8.70 -14.48
CA GLY A 126 -4.70 7.90 -13.75
C GLY A 126 -5.60 8.76 -12.87
N THR A 127 -5.04 9.76 -12.19
CA THR A 127 -5.83 10.73 -11.40
C THR A 127 -6.78 11.50 -12.31
N ALA A 128 -6.29 12.06 -13.42
CA ALA A 128 -7.12 12.80 -14.37
C ALA A 128 -8.24 11.93 -14.97
N ALA A 129 -7.92 10.68 -15.36
CA ALA A 129 -8.88 9.76 -15.97
C ALA A 129 -9.95 9.26 -14.98
N LEU A 130 -9.58 9.06 -13.71
CA LEU A 130 -10.50 8.58 -12.68
C LEU A 130 -11.31 9.70 -12.02
N THR A 131 -10.84 10.95 -12.05
CA THR A 131 -11.57 12.10 -11.49
C THR A 131 -13.04 12.17 -11.96
N PRO A 132 -13.39 12.11 -13.27
CA PRO A 132 -14.80 12.13 -13.70
C PRO A 132 -15.59 10.90 -13.25
N LEU A 133 -14.94 9.74 -13.10
CA LEU A 133 -15.59 8.55 -12.57
C LEU A 133 -15.96 8.75 -11.10
N PHE A 134 -15.01 9.21 -10.27
CA PHE A 134 -15.28 9.51 -8.86
C PHE A 134 -16.32 10.62 -8.69
N ASP A 135 -16.34 11.61 -9.61
CA ASP A 135 -17.33 12.68 -9.61
C ASP A 135 -18.74 12.10 -9.85
N SER A 136 -18.87 11.22 -10.86
CA SER A 136 -20.12 10.51 -11.14
C SER A 136 -20.59 9.58 -10.01
N LEU A 137 -19.66 9.14 -9.15
CA LEU A 137 -19.95 8.33 -7.96
C LEU A 137 -20.27 9.18 -6.72
N GLY A 138 -20.27 10.52 -6.83
CA GLY A 138 -20.62 11.43 -5.74
C GLY A 138 -19.52 11.59 -4.69
N SER A 139 -18.25 11.50 -5.08
CA SER A 139 -17.11 11.75 -4.18
C SER A 139 -17.11 13.16 -3.57
N TYR A 140 -16.53 13.29 -2.38
CA TYR A 140 -16.44 14.57 -1.69
C TYR A 140 -15.44 15.52 -2.40
N PRO A 141 -15.81 16.78 -2.70
CA PRO A 141 -14.89 17.73 -3.31
C PRO A 141 -13.70 18.08 -2.40
N PRO A 142 -12.48 18.24 -2.95
CA PRO A 142 -12.12 18.09 -4.35
C PRO A 142 -11.99 16.63 -4.79
N VAL A 143 -12.77 16.23 -5.80
CA VAL A 143 -12.86 14.84 -6.30
C VAL A 143 -11.51 14.31 -6.81
N TRP A 144 -10.67 15.18 -7.36
CA TRP A 144 -9.34 14.78 -7.83
C TRP A 144 -8.46 14.22 -6.71
N ALA A 145 -8.69 14.61 -5.45
CA ALA A 145 -7.94 14.09 -4.30
C ALA A 145 -8.31 12.63 -3.99
N ASP A 146 -9.58 12.25 -4.19
CA ASP A 146 -10.03 10.86 -4.08
C ASP A 146 -9.48 9.97 -5.21
N ALA A 147 -9.41 10.52 -6.43
CA ALA A 147 -8.78 9.84 -7.56
C ALA A 147 -7.25 9.69 -7.34
N TRP A 148 -6.60 10.74 -6.83
CA TRP A 148 -5.17 10.74 -6.49
C TRP A 148 -4.82 9.66 -5.47
N THR A 149 -5.57 9.60 -4.36
CA THR A 149 -5.33 8.62 -3.30
C THR A 149 -5.57 7.18 -3.81
N PHE A 150 -6.56 6.98 -4.67
CA PHE A 150 -6.81 5.69 -5.33
C PHE A 150 -5.67 5.27 -6.26
N THR A 151 -5.31 6.12 -7.23
CA THR A 151 -4.24 5.82 -8.20
C THR A 151 -2.89 5.67 -7.52
N GLY A 152 -2.58 6.56 -6.57
CA GLY A 152 -1.34 6.49 -5.79
C GLY A 152 -1.24 5.19 -5.00
N SER A 153 -2.33 4.77 -4.34
CA SER A 153 -2.37 3.48 -3.63
C SER A 153 -2.13 2.30 -4.56
N LEU A 154 -2.79 2.28 -5.73
CA LEU A 154 -2.58 1.25 -6.75
C LEU A 154 -1.11 1.17 -7.17
N LEU A 155 -0.50 2.30 -7.50
CA LEU A 155 0.90 2.37 -7.92
C LEU A 155 1.88 2.03 -6.79
N ALA A 156 1.56 2.40 -5.54
CA ALA A 156 2.36 2.06 -4.38
C ALA A 156 2.30 0.55 -4.09
N THR A 157 1.12 -0.06 -4.07
CA THR A 157 0.99 -1.51 -3.87
C THR A 157 1.63 -2.29 -5.02
N TYR A 158 1.50 -1.81 -6.26
CA TYR A 158 2.21 -2.38 -7.39
C TYR A 158 3.74 -2.24 -7.26
N GLY A 159 4.24 -1.06 -6.90
CA GLY A 159 5.67 -0.81 -6.68
C GLY A 159 6.24 -1.71 -5.58
N MET A 160 5.49 -1.92 -4.50
CA MET A 160 5.82 -2.87 -3.45
C MET A 160 5.88 -4.30 -3.97
N ALA A 161 4.89 -4.73 -4.76
CA ALA A 161 4.91 -6.03 -5.43
C ALA A 161 6.17 -6.18 -6.30
N ARG A 162 6.55 -5.13 -7.04
CA ARG A 162 7.74 -5.09 -7.89
C ARG A 162 9.06 -5.06 -7.11
N GLY A 163 9.06 -4.65 -5.85
CA GLY A 163 10.28 -4.48 -5.05
C GLY A 163 10.97 -3.13 -5.23
N TRP A 164 10.25 -2.11 -5.69
CA TRP A 164 10.79 -0.77 -5.95
C TRP A 164 10.73 0.15 -4.74
N THR A 165 11.86 0.68 -4.30
CA THR A 165 11.94 1.56 -3.13
C THR A 165 11.06 2.82 -3.27
N GLU A 166 10.77 3.24 -4.50
CA GLU A 166 9.88 4.35 -4.84
C GLU A 166 8.46 4.18 -4.27
N PHE A 167 8.00 2.96 -3.99
CA PHE A 167 6.64 2.76 -3.47
C PHE A 167 6.41 3.49 -2.14
N TRP A 168 7.43 3.61 -1.30
CA TRP A 168 7.33 4.37 -0.06
C TRP A 168 7.13 5.87 -0.31
N LEU A 169 7.79 6.40 -1.34
CA LEU A 169 7.64 7.80 -1.73
C LEU A 169 6.26 8.07 -2.34
N ILE A 170 5.69 7.09 -3.05
CA ILE A 170 4.32 7.17 -3.54
C ILE A 170 3.34 7.21 -2.36
N TRP A 171 3.54 6.39 -1.32
CA TRP A 171 2.71 6.47 -0.10
C TRP A 171 2.80 7.83 0.58
N VAL A 172 4.01 8.40 0.70
CA VAL A 172 4.16 9.77 1.23
C VAL A 172 3.41 10.79 0.37
N ALA A 173 3.46 10.67 -0.96
CA ALA A 173 2.73 11.54 -1.87
C ALA A 173 1.20 11.39 -1.74
N VAL A 174 0.71 10.18 -1.47
CA VAL A 174 -0.70 9.92 -1.12
C VAL A 174 -1.07 10.61 0.18
N ASP A 175 -0.27 10.45 1.24
CA ASP A 175 -0.54 11.00 2.57
C ASP A 175 -0.51 12.54 2.57
N ILE A 176 0.38 13.17 1.80
CA ILE A 176 0.48 14.64 1.68
C ILE A 176 -0.83 15.26 1.17
N VAL A 177 -1.58 14.55 0.32
CA VAL A 177 -2.88 15.02 -0.20
C VAL A 177 -4.02 14.52 0.69
N GLY A 178 -3.96 13.26 1.13
CA GLY A 178 -5.02 12.63 1.91
C GLY A 178 -5.18 13.22 3.31
N VAL A 179 -4.09 13.54 4.00
CA VAL A 179 -4.14 14.08 5.38
C VAL A 179 -4.83 15.46 5.42
N PRO A 180 -4.43 16.48 4.62
CA PRO A 180 -5.13 17.76 4.59
C PRO A 180 -6.60 17.63 4.18
N LEU A 181 -6.92 16.71 3.24
CA LEU A 181 -8.29 16.44 2.84
C LEU A 181 -9.12 15.95 4.04
N LEU A 182 -8.61 14.97 4.80
CA LEU A 182 -9.30 14.46 5.98
C LEU A 182 -9.49 15.54 7.06
N PHE A 183 -8.50 16.42 7.27
CA PHE A 183 -8.64 17.58 8.16
C PHE A 183 -9.75 18.53 7.68
N SER A 184 -9.77 18.87 6.39
CA SER A 184 -10.79 19.76 5.81
C SER A 184 -12.20 19.17 5.85
N ALA A 185 -12.32 17.85 5.74
CA ALA A 185 -13.57 17.12 5.82
C ALA A 185 -14.04 16.84 7.27
N GLY A 186 -13.28 17.29 8.28
CA GLY A 186 -13.60 17.12 9.70
C GLY A 186 -13.31 15.71 10.28
N TYR A 187 -12.66 14.84 9.51
CA TYR A 187 -12.30 13.48 9.93
C TYR A 187 -10.97 13.46 10.70
N TYR A 188 -10.91 14.16 11.84
CA TYR A 188 -9.68 14.37 12.62
C TYR A 188 -9.02 13.06 13.07
N ALA A 189 -9.80 12.09 13.56
CA ALA A 189 -9.25 10.81 14.02
C ALA A 189 -8.50 10.07 12.91
N SER A 190 -9.11 9.97 11.72
CA SER A 190 -8.48 9.37 10.54
C SER A 190 -7.28 10.19 10.05
N ALA A 191 -7.36 11.53 10.11
CA ALA A 191 -6.27 12.42 9.70
C ALA A 191 -5.01 12.21 10.55
N PHE A 192 -5.15 12.16 11.88
CA PHE A 192 -4.01 11.89 12.78
C PHE A 192 -3.40 10.52 12.58
N MET A 193 -4.25 9.52 12.32
CA MET A 193 -3.79 8.17 12.03
C MET A 193 -3.02 8.08 10.71
N TYR A 194 -3.51 8.73 9.65
CA TYR A 194 -2.81 8.78 8.37
C TYR A 194 -1.50 9.57 8.50
N LEU A 195 -1.47 10.63 9.32
CA LEU A 195 -0.24 11.32 9.65
C LEU A 195 0.78 10.40 10.36
N PHE A 196 0.32 9.56 11.29
CA PHE A 196 1.16 8.52 11.89
C PHE A 196 1.68 7.52 10.84
N TYR A 197 0.81 7.07 9.93
CA TYR A 197 1.24 6.22 8.81
C TYR A 197 2.24 6.93 7.89
N GLY A 198 2.13 8.24 7.69
CA GLY A 198 3.11 9.05 6.97
C GLY A 198 4.51 9.01 7.61
N PHE A 199 4.61 9.07 8.94
CA PHE A 199 5.89 8.87 9.62
C PHE A 199 6.40 7.43 9.49
N PHE A 200 5.50 6.46 9.55
CA PHE A 200 5.84 5.05 9.37
C PHE A 200 6.36 4.76 7.95
N THR A 201 5.77 5.37 6.91
CA THR A 201 6.20 5.20 5.52
C THR A 201 7.58 5.80 5.30
N LEU A 202 7.89 6.95 5.92
CA LEU A 202 9.24 7.52 5.94
C LEU A 202 10.25 6.59 6.62
N ALA A 203 9.90 5.99 7.77
CA ALA A 203 10.76 5.01 8.42
C ALA A 203 10.99 3.77 7.53
N GLY A 204 9.93 3.27 6.88
CA GLY A 204 10.01 2.17 5.91
C GLY A 204 10.90 2.46 4.73
N PHE A 205 10.82 3.67 4.18
CA PHE A 205 11.71 4.17 3.13
C PHE A 205 13.17 4.09 3.54
N ILE A 206 13.51 4.58 4.74
CA ILE A 206 14.89 4.57 5.25
C ILE A 206 15.41 3.12 5.38
N VAL A 207 14.57 2.20 5.89
CA VAL A 207 14.93 0.78 6.02
C VAL A 207 15.21 0.16 4.64
N TRP A 208 14.35 0.39 3.66
CA TRP A 208 14.51 -0.14 2.30
C TRP A 208 15.68 0.49 1.56
N TRP A 209 15.87 1.80 1.70
CA TRP A 209 17.00 2.51 1.12
C TRP A 209 18.33 2.00 1.63
N ARG A 210 18.47 1.84 2.96
CA ARG A 210 19.68 1.23 3.56
C ARG A 210 19.90 -0.20 3.04
N ALA A 211 18.84 -1.01 2.99
CA ALA A 211 18.92 -2.38 2.48
C ALA A 211 19.35 -2.42 1.00
N SER A 212 18.87 -1.51 0.16
CA SER A 212 19.26 -1.41 -1.26
C SER A 212 20.74 -1.05 -1.44
N ARG A 213 21.26 -0.13 -0.62
CA ARG A 213 22.67 0.29 -0.63
C ARG A 213 23.60 -0.83 -0.19
N THR A 214 23.26 -1.57 0.86
CA THR A 214 24.07 -2.70 1.33
C THR A 214 24.20 -3.76 0.24
N GLN A 215 23.10 -4.11 -0.44
CA GLN A 215 23.13 -5.08 -1.53
C GLN A 215 23.95 -4.60 -2.73
N ALA A 216 23.81 -3.33 -3.13
CA ALA A 216 24.62 -2.76 -4.20
C ALA A 216 26.12 -2.82 -3.88
N ARG A 217 26.52 -2.57 -2.63
CA ARG A 217 27.91 -2.70 -2.17
C ARG A 217 28.39 -4.14 -2.21
N THR A 218 27.60 -5.10 -1.71
CA THR A 218 27.97 -6.52 -1.75
C THR A 218 28.15 -7.02 -3.19
N ALA A 219 27.24 -6.64 -4.10
CA ALA A 219 27.35 -6.98 -5.52
C ALA A 219 28.61 -6.38 -6.16
N ALA A 220 28.92 -5.11 -5.90
CA ALA A 220 30.14 -4.47 -6.40
C ALA A 220 31.42 -5.14 -5.87
N SER A 221 31.44 -5.54 -4.59
CA SER A 221 32.56 -6.27 -4.00
C SER A 221 32.74 -7.66 -4.62
N ALA A 222 31.65 -8.39 -4.90
CA ALA A 222 31.72 -9.70 -5.55
C ALA A 222 32.33 -9.62 -6.96
N VAL A 223 31.88 -8.66 -7.79
CA VAL A 223 32.44 -8.42 -9.14
C VAL A 223 33.92 -8.04 -9.07
N LYS A 224 34.34 -7.30 -8.04
CA LYS A 224 35.76 -6.95 -7.84
C LYS A 224 36.61 -8.17 -7.49
N ILE A 225 36.09 -9.14 -6.74
CA ILE A 225 36.81 -10.38 -6.42
C ILE A 225 36.92 -11.26 -7.67
N GLU A 226 35.86 -11.36 -8.46
CA GLU A 226 35.83 -12.13 -9.71
C GLU A 226 36.82 -11.60 -10.75
N THR A 227 36.98 -10.27 -10.86
CA THR A 227 37.97 -9.65 -11.75
C THR A 227 39.40 -9.69 -11.23
N ALA A 228 39.60 -9.87 -9.91
CA ALA A 228 40.93 -9.99 -9.32
C ALA A 228 41.55 -11.38 -9.51
N PHE A 229 40.73 -12.41 -9.71
CA PHE A 229 41.16 -13.78 -10.01
C PHE A 229 40.56 -14.21 -11.35
N PRO A 230 41.09 -13.74 -12.49
CA PRO A 230 40.67 -14.27 -13.79
C PRO A 230 40.91 -15.78 -13.79
N ASP A 231 39.86 -16.54 -14.09
CA ASP A 231 39.92 -17.99 -14.16
C ASP A 231 41.03 -18.40 -15.15
N PRO A 232 42.14 -19.01 -14.69
CA PRO A 232 43.25 -19.38 -15.56
C PRO A 232 42.86 -20.45 -16.58
N ALA A 233 41.66 -21.04 -16.48
CA ALA A 233 41.16 -22.05 -17.40
C ALA A 233 40.60 -21.49 -18.74
N VAL A 234 40.41 -20.17 -18.88
CA VAL A 234 40.01 -19.59 -20.18
C VAL A 234 41.25 -19.16 -20.97
N SER A 235 42.01 -20.16 -21.41
CA SER A 235 43.02 -20.01 -22.45
C SER A 235 42.46 -20.55 -23.78
N LYS A 236 42.22 -19.61 -24.70
CA LYS A 236 41.92 -19.72 -26.14
C LYS A 236 40.47 -20.04 -26.53
#